data_AF-A0AB35UKZ8-F1
#
_entry.id   AF-A0AB35UKZ8-F1
#
_cell.length_a   1.000
_cell.length_b   1.000
_cell.length_c   1.000
_cell.angle_alpha   90.00
_cell.angle_beta   90.00
_cell.angle_gamma   90.00
#
_symmetry.space_group_name_H-M   'P 1'
#
loop_
_entity.id
_entity.type
_entity.pdbx_description
1 polymer ?
#
loop_
_entity_poly.entity_id
_entity_poly.type
_entity_poly.pdbx_seq_one_letter_code
_entity_poly.pdbx_strand_id
1 'polypeptide(L)' 'MLSAVLLFAALGAIYALLYYLNHKTPVPKGCEDLKVSCKGCKDVSCGNNPVHES' A
#
# COMPACT_ATOMS: atom_id res chain seq x y z
N MET A 1 -28.86 -16.40 -0.33
CA MET A 1 -28.30 -15.85 0.93
C MET A 1 -27.01 -16.55 1.34
N LEU A 2 -26.99 -17.87 1.56
CA LEU A 2 -25.77 -18.58 1.97
C LEU A 2 -24.58 -18.40 1.01
N SER A 3 -24.81 -18.48 -0.31
CA SER A 3 -23.75 -18.26 -1.31
C SER A 3 -23.15 -16.86 -1.25
N ALA A 4 -23.97 -15.83 -0.97
CA ALA A 4 -23.47 -14.48 -0.79
C ALA A 4 -22.61 -14.36 0.49
N VAL A 5 -23.06 -14.97 1.60
CA VAL A 5 -22.29 -15.01 2.86
C VAL A 5 -20.92 -15.68 2.64
N LEU A 6 -20.89 -16.82 1.94
CA LEU A 6 -19.64 -17.52 1.62
C LEU A 6 -18.72 -16.68 0.73
N LEU A 7 -19.29 -15.98 -0.26
CA LEU A 7 -18.52 -15.09 -1.14
C LEU A 7 -17.88 -13.93 -0.33
N PHE A 8 -18.65 -13.26 0.52
CA PHE A 8 -18.12 -12.16 1.34
C PHE A 8 -17.09 -12.65 2.36
N ALA A 9 -17.29 -13.81 2.97
CA ALA A 9 -16.31 -14.42 3.87
C ALA A 9 -14.99 -14.73 3.13
N ALA A 10 -15.07 -15.29 1.91
CA ALA A 10 -13.90 -15.56 1.09
C ALA A 10 -13.15 -14.27 0.71
N LEU A 11 -13.87 -13.24 0.26
CA LEU A 11 -13.28 -11.93 -0.07
C LEU A 11 -12.59 -11.29 1.14
N GLY A 12 -13.23 -11.33 2.32
CA GLY A 12 -12.64 -10.81 3.56
C GLY A 12 -11.37 -11.58 3.97
N ALA A 13 -11.38 -12.90 3.87
CA ALA A 13 -10.22 -13.73 4.17
C ALA A 13 -9.06 -13.47 3.20
N ILE A 14 -9.34 -13.37 1.89
CA ILE A 14 -8.34 -13.03 0.87
C ILE A 14 -7.75 -11.64 1.15
N TYR A 15 -8.58 -10.64 1.43
CA TYR A 15 -8.12 -9.30 1.77
C TYR A 15 -7.21 -9.29 3.00
N ALA A 16 -7.63 -9.95 4.08
CA ALA A 16 -6.84 -10.02 5.32
C ALA A 16 -5.48 -10.71 5.08
N LEU A 17 -5.46 -11.79 4.30
CA LEU A 17 -4.23 -12.48 3.93
C LEU A 17 -3.31 -11.58 3.11
N LEU A 18 -3.83 -10.94 2.06
CA LEU A 18 -3.06 -10.03 1.22
C LEU A 18 -2.53 -8.84 2.02
N TYR A 19 -3.35 -8.28 2.91
CA TYR A 19 -2.92 -7.20 3.81
C TYR A 19 -1.75 -7.65 4.70
N TYR A 20 -1.86 -8.84 5.31
CA TYR A 20 -0.79 -9.39 6.14
C TYR A 20 0.51 -9.60 5.35
N LEU A 21 0.43 -10.19 4.16
CA LEU A 21 1.58 -10.43 3.29
C LEU A 21 2.19 -9.11 2.78
N ASN A 22 1.34 -8.15 2.42
CA ASN A 22 1.77 -6.81 2.01
C ASN A 22 2.52 -6.11 3.16
N HIS A 23 2.04 -6.22 4.39
CA HIS A 23 2.71 -5.61 5.55
C HIS A 23 4.04 -6.28 5.91
N LYS A 24 4.25 -7.53 5.50
CA LYS A 24 5.56 -8.21 5.61
C LYS A 24 6.51 -7.88 4.47
N THR A 25 6.01 -7.34 3.37
CA THR A 25 6.85 -6.97 2.24
C THR A 25 7.72 -5.79 2.68
N PRO A 26 9.06 -5.94 2.69
CA PRO A 26 9.93 -4.87 3.14
C PRO A 26 9.74 -3.65 2.24
N VAL A 27 9.66 -2.49 2.87
CA VAL A 27 9.59 -1.22 2.15
C VAL A 27 10.89 -1.06 1.35
N PRO A 28 10.85 -0.58 0.08
CA PRO A 28 12.06 -0.34 -0.69
C PRO A 28 13.01 0.60 0.07
N LYS A 29 14.32 0.35 -0.05
CA LYS A 29 15.34 1.19 0.58
C LYS A 29 15.14 2.66 0.18
N GLY A 30 15.03 3.54 1.16
CA GLY A 30 14.81 4.98 0.96
C GLY A 30 13.33 5.37 0.84
N CYS A 31 12.38 4.45 1.03
CA CYS A 31 10.94 4.73 1.07
C CYS A 31 10.33 4.45 2.46
N GLU A 32 11.15 4.21 3.48
CA GLU A 32 10.68 3.91 4.85
C GLU A 32 9.85 5.06 5.46
N ASP A 33 10.10 6.30 5.05
CA ASP A 33 9.40 7.51 5.48
C ASP A 33 8.51 8.10 4.38
N LEU A 34 7.56 7.32 3.87
CA LEU A 34 6.43 7.78 3.04
C LEU A 34 5.45 8.66 3.87
N LYS A 35 5.97 9.70 4.55
CA LYS A 35 5.14 10.78 5.09
C LYS A 35 4.72 11.70 3.94
N VAL A 36 3.66 12.48 4.14
CA VAL A 36 3.11 13.47 3.17
C VAL A 36 4.19 14.41 2.59
N SER A 37 5.24 14.68 3.37
CA SER A 37 6.52 15.17 2.88
C SER A 37 7.25 14.01 2.19
N CYS A 38 7.09 13.84 0.86
CA CYS A 38 7.74 12.84 -0.02
C CYS A 38 9.30 12.94 0.00
N LYS A 39 9.93 12.88 1.18
CA LYS A 39 11.37 12.69 1.39
C LYS A 39 11.73 11.21 1.22
N GLY A 40 10.79 10.32 1.56
CA GLY A 40 10.86 8.90 1.24
C GLY A 40 10.36 8.62 -0.17
N CYS A 41 11.13 7.84 -0.91
CA CYS A 41 10.99 7.41 -2.30
C CYS A 41 11.41 8.44 -3.36
N LYS A 42 12.45 8.10 -4.14
CA LYS A 42 12.81 8.74 -5.44
C LYS A 42 11.75 8.46 -6.51
N ASP A 43 10.49 8.36 -6.11
CA ASP A 43 9.39 8.22 -7.05
C ASP A 43 9.11 9.61 -7.63
N VAL A 44 9.64 9.84 -8.83
CA VAL A 44 9.37 11.06 -9.60
C VAL A 44 7.89 11.17 -10.00
N SER A 45 7.11 10.10 -9.86
CA SER A 45 5.66 10.10 -10.05
C SER A 45 4.90 10.63 -8.83
N CYS A 46 5.53 10.76 -7.64
CA CYS A 46 4.89 11.43 -6.49
C CYS A 46 4.67 12.91 -6.84
N GLY A 47 3.42 13.38 -6.81
CA GLY A 47 3.08 14.79 -7.09
C GLY A 47 3.67 15.78 -6.08
N ASN A 48 3.99 15.34 -4.86
CA ASN A 48 4.65 16.14 -3.82
C ASN A 48 6.18 15.96 -3.82
N ASN A 49 6.75 15.38 -4.88
CA ASN A 49 8.20 15.24 -4.99
C ASN A 49 8.84 16.64 -5.10
N PRO A 50 9.89 16.94 -4.31
CA PRO A 50 10.61 18.22 -4.39
C PRO A 50 11.12 18.60 -5.79
N VAL A 51 11.25 17.64 -6.71
CA VAL A 51 11.59 17.89 -8.12
C VAL A 51 10.52 18.68 -8.88
N HIS A 52 9.26 18.64 -8.42
CA HIS A 52 8.13 19.36 -9.01
C HIS A 52 7.88 20.73 -8.35
N GLU A 53 8.58 21.05 -7.24
CA GLU A 53 8.52 22.34 -6.54
C GLU A 53 9.50 23.35 -7.19
N SER A 54 9.38 23.52 -8.50
CA SER A 54 10.18 24.46 -9.31
C SER A 54 9.48 25.78 -9.54
#